data_AF-A0A024X603-F1
#
_entry.id   AF-A0A024X603-F1
#
_cell.length_a   1.000
_cell.length_b   1.000
_cell.length_c   1.000
_cell.angle_alpha   90.00
_cell.angle_beta   90.00
_cell.angle_gamma   90.00
#
_symmetry.space_group_name_H-M   'P 1'
#
loop_
_entity.id
_entity.type
_entity.pdbx_description
1 polymer ?
#
loop_
_entity_poly.entity_id
_entity_poly.type
_entity_poly.pdbx_seq_one_letter_code
_entity_poly.pdbx_strand_id
1 'polypeptide(L)'
;MVFIPVEVIFKSFPKFSKDRVKFLRRYSFLSLFLGAAFTYKAHTPDFTVRSYKPSYFYKHHLNKLKTKGIIDETKYEKLLNNH
;
A
#
# COMPACT_ATOMS: atom_id res chain seq x y z
N MET A 1 9.45 1.80 -6.46
CA MET A 1 8.97 1.81 -7.86
C MET A 1 8.46 0.42 -8.20
N VAL A 2 7.21 0.27 -8.63
CA VAL A 2 6.70 -1.01 -9.14
C VAL A 2 7.19 -1.15 -10.57
N PHE A 3 8.29 -1.88 -10.75
CA PHE A 3 8.87 -2.16 -12.06
C PHE A 3 8.13 -3.38 -12.64
N ILE A 4 7.04 -3.16 -13.37
CA ILE A 4 6.39 -4.26 -14.10
C ILE A 4 7.27 -4.55 -15.32
N PRO A 5 7.80 -5.77 -15.49
CA PRO A 5 8.60 -6.09 -16.66
C PRO A 5 7.76 -5.91 -17.92
N VAL A 6 8.24 -5.07 -18.84
CA VAL A 6 7.53 -4.72 -20.08
C VAL A 6 7.23 -5.98 -20.92
N GLU A 7 8.07 -7.00 -20.80
CA GLU A 7 7.90 -8.31 -21.41
C GLU A 7 6.61 -9.02 -20.98
N VAL A 8 6.20 -8.90 -19.72
CA VAL A 8 4.95 -9.48 -19.22
C VAL A 8 3.75 -8.77 -19.86
N ILE A 9 3.83 -7.45 -20.00
CA ILE A 9 2.78 -6.65 -20.63
C ILE A 9 2.67 -6.99 -22.12
N PHE A 10 3.80 -7.17 -22.80
CA PHE A 10 3.83 -7.55 -24.22
C PHE A 10 3.26 -8.95 -24.47
N LYS A 11 3.51 -9.91 -23.57
CA LYS A 11 2.94 -11.25 -23.65
C LYS A 11 1.44 -11.26 -23.37
N SER A 12 0.97 -10.52 -22.37
CA SER A 12 -0.44 -10.49 -21.99
C SER A 12 -1.31 -9.63 -22.92
N PHE A 13 -0.74 -8.59 -23.53
CA PHE A 13 -1.47 -7.65 -24.39
C PHE A 13 -0.77 -7.43 -25.74
N PRO A 14 -0.74 -8.46 -26.62
CA PRO A 14 -0.01 -8.41 -27.88
C PRO A 14 -0.59 -7.40 -28.89
N LYS A 15 -1.91 -7.14 -28.84
CA LYS A 15 -2.55 -6.14 -29.72
C LYS A 15 -2.18 -4.70 -29.34
N PHE A 16 -1.97 -4.45 -28.05
CA PHE A 16 -1.64 -3.12 -27.51
C PHE A 16 -0.16 -2.75 -27.70
N SER A 17 0.68 -3.77 -27.89
CA SER A 17 2.13 -3.67 -28.03
C SER A 17 2.64 -3.99 -29.44
N LYS A 18 1.74 -3.99 -30.44
CA LYS A 18 2.09 -4.23 -31.84
C LYS A 18 3.17 -3.25 -32.34
N ASP A 19 3.11 -2.00 -31.88
CA ASP A 19 4.16 -0.98 -32.07
C ASP A 19 4.90 -0.74 -30.74
N ARG A 20 5.93 -1.56 -30.50
CA ARG A 20 6.68 -1.59 -29.24
C ARG A 20 7.36 -0.25 -28.93
N VAL A 21 7.83 0.45 -29.95
CA VAL A 21 8.55 1.74 -29.82
C VAL A 21 7.58 2.83 -29.34
N LYS A 22 6.41 2.95 -29.98
CA LYS A 22 5.39 3.91 -29.52
C LYS A 22 4.86 3.58 -28.14
N PHE A 23 4.70 2.29 -27.82
CA PHE A 23 4.31 1.85 -26.48
C PHE A 23 5.33 2.27 -25.43
N LEU A 24 6.62 1.95 -25.62
CA LEU A 24 7.70 2.28 -24.69
C LEU A 24 7.79 3.78 -24.44
N ARG A 25 7.65 4.60 -25.50
CA ARG A 25 7.64 6.06 -25.38
C ARG A 25 6.48 6.54 -24.51
N ARG A 26 5.26 6.07 -24.76
CA ARG A 26 4.07 6.43 -23.97
C ARG A 26 4.17 5.93 -22.53
N TYR A 27 4.66 4.71 -22.33
CA TYR A 27 4.89 4.12 -21.02
C TYR A 27 5.89 4.93 -20.20
N SER A 28 7.00 5.36 -20.82
CA SER A 28 7.99 6.22 -20.17
C SER A 28 7.40 7.56 -19.76
N PHE A 29 6.63 8.22 -20.63
CA PHE A 29 5.95 9.47 -20.27
C PHE A 29 4.99 9.28 -19.10
N LEU A 30 4.17 8.22 -19.15
CA LEU A 30 3.20 7.92 -18.11
C LEU A 30 3.88 7.61 -16.76
N SER A 31 5.01 6.90 -16.78
CA SER A 31 5.84 6.65 -15.60
C SER A 31 6.37 7.95 -14.99
N LEU A 32 6.86 8.87 -15.81
CA LEU A 32 7.36 10.17 -15.33
C LEU A 32 6.25 11.01 -14.71
N PHE A 33 5.06 11.07 -15.35
CA PHE A 33 3.90 11.76 -14.81
C PHE A 33 3.42 11.16 -13.48
N LEU A 34 3.36 9.83 -13.38
CA LEU A 34 3.01 9.15 -12.13
C LEU A 34 4.03 9.43 -11.03
N GLY A 35 5.33 9.44 -11.35
CA GLY A 35 6.39 9.82 -10.44
C GLY A 35 6.19 11.23 -9.88
N ALA A 36 5.97 12.20 -10.77
CA ALA A 36 5.73 13.60 -10.40
C ALA A 36 4.45 13.78 -9.56
N ALA A 37 3.36 13.10 -9.92
CA ALA A 37 2.11 13.14 -9.17
C ALA A 37 2.28 12.54 -7.76
N PHE A 38 3.04 11.45 -7.64
CA PHE A 38 3.32 10.83 -6.35
C PHE A 38 4.18 11.73 -5.46
N THR A 39 5.22 12.37 -6.01
CA THR A 39 6.04 13.34 -5.28
C THR A 39 5.23 14.56 -4.85
N TYR A 40 4.33 15.05 -5.70
CA TYR A 40 3.45 16.17 -5.37
C TYR A 40 2.50 15.82 -4.22
N LYS A 41 1.85 14.65 -4.28
CA LYS A 41 0.99 14.15 -3.21
C LYS A 41 1.75 13.89 -1.91
N ALA A 42 3.00 13.42 -1.98
CA ALA A 42 3.83 13.23 -0.80
C ALA A 42 4.24 14.56 -0.13
N HIS A 43 4.33 15.64 -0.91
CA HIS A 43 4.69 16.97 -0.41
C HIS A 43 3.52 17.70 0.27
N THR A 44 2.29 17.19 0.22
CA THR A 44 1.17 17.76 0.98
C THR A 44 1.08 17.05 2.34
N PRO A 45 1.64 17.62 3.43
CA PRO A 45 1.54 17.01 4.75
C PRO A 45 0.07 17.02 5.21
N ASP A 46 -0.40 15.84 5.58
CA ASP A 46 -1.71 15.66 6.19
C ASP A 46 -1.58 15.82 7.71
N PHE A 47 -1.99 16.99 8.21
CA PHE A 47 -1.98 17.33 9.64
C PHE A 47 -3.23 16.86 10.38
N THR A 48 -4.08 16.05 9.76
CA THR A 48 -5.24 15.49 10.47
C THR A 48 -4.79 14.60 11.62
N VAL A 49 -5.45 14.75 12.77
CA VAL A 49 -5.25 13.86 13.92
C VAL A 49 -5.73 12.48 13.53
N ARG A 50 -4.80 11.60 13.13
CA ARG A 50 -5.13 10.24 12.75
C ARG A 50 -5.61 9.47 13.97
N SER A 51 -6.91 9.20 14.06
CA SER A 51 -7.43 8.18 14.96
C SER A 51 -6.87 6.83 14.50
N TYR A 52 -5.91 6.30 15.26
CA TYR A 52 -5.19 5.08 14.89
C TYR A 52 -6.07 3.88 15.21
N LYS A 53 -6.86 3.42 14.23
CA LYS A 53 -7.55 2.14 14.39
C LYS A 53 -6.48 1.02 14.46
N PRO A 54 -6.49 0.16 15.48
CA PRO A 54 -5.51 -0.90 15.62
C PRO A 54 -5.54 -1.82 14.38
N SER A 55 -4.35 -2.07 13.83
CA SER A 55 -4.20 -2.91 12.63
C SER A 55 -4.66 -4.35 12.91
N TYR A 56 -5.03 -5.08 11.86
CA TYR A 56 -5.43 -6.48 11.95
C TYR A 56 -4.35 -7.34 12.65
N PHE A 57 -3.07 -7.10 12.32
CA PHE A 57 -1.94 -7.80 12.93
C PHE A 57 -1.84 -7.53 14.45
N TYR A 58 -2.08 -6.28 14.87
CA TYR A 58 -2.06 -5.92 16.28
C TYR A 58 -3.21 -6.59 17.04
N LYS A 59 -4.43 -6.61 16.48
CA LYS A 59 -5.57 -7.35 17.06
C LYS A 59 -5.28 -8.84 17.19
N HIS A 60 -4.72 -9.45 16.15
CA HIS A 60 -4.33 -10.87 16.19
C HIS A 60 -3.25 -11.12 17.26
N HIS A 61 -2.26 -10.23 17.39
CA HIS A 61 -1.24 -10.36 18.41
C HIS A 61 -1.84 -10.30 19.82
N LEU A 62 -2.72 -9.33 20.09
CA LEU A 62 -3.41 -9.21 21.38
C LEU A 62 -4.27 -10.46 21.67
N ASN A 63 -4.96 -11.00 20.66
CA ASN A 63 -5.73 -12.24 20.83
C ASN A 63 -4.82 -13.45 21.13
N LYS A 64 -3.63 -13.51 20.52
CA LYS A 64 -2.61 -14.53 20.84
C LYS A 64 -2.10 -14.39 22.28
N LEU A 65 -2.00 -13.19 22.81
CA LEU A 65 -1.60 -12.96 24.21
C LEU A 65 -2.71 -13.29 25.20
N LYS A 66 -3.98 -12.99 24.84
CA LYS A 66 -5.18 -13.37 25.60
C LYS A 66 -5.30 -14.89 25.70
N THR A 67 -5.21 -15.59 24.57
CA THR A 67 -5.27 -17.07 24.52
C THR A 67 -4.14 -17.76 25.28
N LYS A 68 -2.98 -17.10 25.43
CA LYS A 68 -1.86 -17.57 26.26
C LYS A 68 -2.00 -17.26 27.75
N GLY A 69 -3.05 -16.54 28.17
CA GLY A 69 -3.27 -16.14 29.57
C GLY A 69 -2.27 -15.09 30.08
N ILE A 70 -1.56 -14.39 29.19
CA ILE A 70 -0.56 -13.37 29.58
C ILE A 70 -1.25 -12.02 29.86
N ILE A 71 -2.44 -11.81 29.31
CA ILE A 71 -3.19 -10.56 29.39
C ILE A 71 -4.64 -10.86 29.77
N ASP A 72 -5.14 -10.17 30.79
CA ASP A 72 -6.55 -10.19 31.20
C ASP A 72 -7.48 -9.47 30.21
N GLU A 73 -8.75 -9.84 30.23
CA GLU A 73 -9.78 -9.28 29.34
C GLU A 73 -9.94 -7.76 29.49
N THR A 74 -9.81 -7.24 30.71
CA THR A 74 -9.83 -5.79 31.00
C THR A 74 -8.66 -5.05 30.35
N LYS A 75 -7.48 -5.68 30.32
CA LYS A 75 -6.26 -5.13 29.74
C LYS A 75 -6.29 -5.24 28.21
N TYR A 76 -6.91 -6.28 27.66
CA TYR A 76 -7.17 -6.43 26.22
C TYR A 76 -8.06 -5.30 25.69
N GLU A 77 -9.21 -5.05 26.33
CA GLU A 77 -10.15 -4.00 25.90
C GLU A 77 -9.55 -2.60 26.01
N LYS A 78 -8.76 -2.35 27.06
CA LYS A 78 -8.03 -1.09 27.20
C LYS A 78 -7.03 -0.88 26.06
N LEU A 79 -6.31 -1.92 25.64
CA LEU A 79 -5.34 -1.85 24.53
C LEU A 79 -6.01 -1.78 23.15
N LEU A 80 -7.27 -2.21 23.02
CA LEU A 80 -8.03 -2.13 21.78
C LEU A 80 -8.67 -0.75 21.59
N ASN A 81 -9.11 -0.12 22.68
CA ASN A 81 -9.95 1.09 22.67
C ASN A 81 -9.24 2.38 23.10
N ASN A 82 -8.03 2.35 23.70
CA ASN A 82 -7.26 3.55 24.06
C ASN A 82 -6.53 4.21 22.87
N HIS A 83 -7.22 4.39 21.75
CA HIS A 83 -6.69 5.07 20.57
C HIS A 83 -7.49 6.32 20.20
#